data_AF-A0A7U5GUB6-F1
#
_entry.id   AF-A0A7U5GUB6-F1
#
_cell.length_a   1.000
_cell.length_b   1.000
_cell.length_c   1.000
_cell.angle_alpha   90.00
_cell.angle_beta   90.00
_cell.angle_gamma   90.00
#
_symmetry.space_group_name_H-M   'P 1'
#
loop_
_entity.id
_entity.type
_entity.pdbx_description
1 polymer ?
#
loop_
_entity_poly.entity_id
_entity_poly.type
_entity_poly.pdbx_seq_one_letter_code
_entity_poly.pdbx_strand_id
1 'polypeptide(L)'
;MGKFRISEKQERTINEFKKTLAGFSEEALSEVIKGNYEVEPEYNAGDWVVWHGDVVKIKYPQTTERKDDGRCYFTIIRSDDSTYTNILRSNIRHATPEEIKAEQERRQWAEIGREPGEFRDGDVVLTAFDSISDQVNLIKKCTNLLIAKQEYKSKIIKGFYPAESFIEFGGADE
;
A
#
# COMPACT_ATOMS: atom_id res chain seq x y z
N MET A 1 29.87 48.58 2.00
CA MET A 1 28.86 47.55 2.34
C MET A 1 27.78 48.22 3.19
N GLY A 2 26.52 48.19 2.73
CA GLY A 2 25.41 48.74 3.50
C GLY A 2 25.10 47.84 4.70
N LYS A 3 24.91 48.44 5.88
CA LYS A 3 24.40 47.71 7.05
C LYS A 3 22.87 47.64 6.93
N PHE A 4 22.33 46.44 6.78
CA PHE A 4 20.89 46.21 6.84
C PHE A 4 20.49 45.93 8.30
N ARG A 5 19.44 46.61 8.80
CA ARG A 5 18.80 46.24 10.05
C ARG A 5 17.77 45.16 9.77
N ILE A 6 17.92 44.02 10.44
CA ILE A 6 16.90 42.97 10.49
C ILE A 6 16.14 43.07 11.81
N SER A 7 14.85 42.76 11.77
CA SER A 7 14.00 42.64 12.95
C SER A 7 14.30 41.34 13.71
N GLU A 8 13.96 41.28 15.00
CA GLU A 8 14.07 40.05 15.81
C GLU A 8 13.34 38.86 15.17
N LYS A 9 12.19 39.10 14.53
CA LYS A 9 11.42 38.08 13.81
C LYS A 9 12.21 37.50 12.63
N GLN A 10 12.88 38.36 11.86
CA GLN A 10 13.72 37.93 10.73
C GLN A 10 14.95 37.17 11.23
N GLU A 11 15.59 37.64 12.30
CA GLU A 11 16.72 36.96 12.92
C GLU A 11 16.34 35.56 13.40
N ARG A 12 15.19 35.41 14.06
CA ARG A 12 14.67 34.10 14.48
C ARG A 12 14.44 33.17 13.29
N THR A 13 13.80 33.67 12.23
CA THR A 13 13.54 32.89 11.00
C THR A 13 14.84 32.43 10.35
N ILE A 14 15.83 33.31 10.27
CA ILE A 14 17.17 32.99 9.74
C ILE A 14 17.85 31.91 10.59
N ASN A 15 17.73 31.99 11.92
CA ASN A 15 18.33 31.02 12.82
C ASN A 15 17.63 29.65 12.78
N GLU A 16 16.30 29.61 12.65
CA GLU A 16 15.55 28.37 12.42
C GLU A 16 15.93 27.73 11.07
N PHE A 17 16.03 28.52 10.02
CA PHE A 17 16.50 28.05 8.71
C PHE A 17 17.95 27.52 8.77
N LYS A 18 18.88 28.25 9.42
CA LYS A 18 20.25 27.78 9.63
C LYS A 18 20.33 26.45 10.38
N LYS A 19 19.46 26.24 11.38
CA LYS A 19 19.36 24.95 12.08
C LYS A 19 18.88 23.83 11.14
N THR A 20 17.93 24.08 10.25
CA THR A 20 17.50 23.07 9.25
C THR A 20 18.59 22.74 8.24
N LEU A 21 19.53 23.65 8.00
CA LEU A 21 20.68 23.44 7.13
C LEU A 21 21.90 22.84 7.85
N ALA A 22 21.84 22.65 9.17
CA ALA A 22 22.95 22.10 9.95
C ALA A 22 23.19 20.65 9.54
N GLY A 23 24.19 20.42 8.69
CA GLY A 23 24.51 19.13 8.09
C GLY A 23 24.78 19.18 6.58
N PHE A 24 24.41 20.28 5.92
CA PHE A 24 24.74 20.51 4.51
C PHE A 24 26.09 21.24 4.37
N SER A 25 26.91 20.83 3.40
CA SER A 25 28.10 21.60 3.02
C SER A 25 27.72 22.86 2.24
N GLU A 26 28.61 23.85 2.18
CA GLU A 26 28.38 25.07 1.40
C GLU A 26 28.19 24.75 -0.09
N GLU A 27 28.90 23.74 -0.61
CA GLU A 27 28.73 23.25 -1.98
C GLU A 27 27.33 22.66 -2.20
N ALA A 28 26.84 21.85 -1.26
CA ALA A 28 25.51 21.26 -1.34
C ALA A 28 24.40 22.34 -1.33
N LEU A 29 24.56 23.37 -0.49
CA LEU A 29 23.64 24.52 -0.47
C LEU A 29 23.71 25.32 -1.78
N SER A 30 24.90 25.48 -2.36
CA SER A 30 25.11 26.16 -3.63
C SER A 30 24.40 25.44 -4.78
N GLU A 31 24.49 24.10 -4.84
CA GLU A 31 23.77 23.30 -5.85
C GLU A 31 22.25 23.36 -5.65
N VAL A 32 21.75 23.34 -4.41
CA VAL A 32 20.32 23.55 -4.11
C VAL A 32 19.82 24.91 -4.61
N ILE A 33 20.59 25.98 -4.34
CA ILE A 33 20.24 27.35 -4.78
C ILE A 33 20.29 27.49 -6.31
N LYS A 34 21.24 26.82 -6.98
CA LYS A 34 21.32 26.75 -8.45
C LYS A 34 20.21 25.92 -9.08
N GLY A 35 19.46 25.15 -8.29
CA GLY A 35 18.45 24.22 -8.78
C GLY A 35 19.03 22.93 -9.37
N ASN A 36 20.30 22.63 -9.09
CA ASN A 36 21.03 21.46 -9.58
C ASN A 36 20.93 20.30 -8.57
N TYR A 37 19.73 19.96 -8.14
CA TYR A 37 19.50 18.83 -7.25
C TYR A 37 18.36 17.97 -7.79
N GLU A 38 18.52 16.67 -7.67
CA GLU A 38 17.47 15.70 -7.98
C GLU A 38 16.81 15.30 -6.67
N VAL A 39 15.49 15.50 -6.58
CA VAL A 39 14.71 14.99 -5.44
C VAL A 39 14.30 13.57 -5.81
N GLU A 40 14.81 12.58 -5.09
CA GLU A 40 14.28 11.22 -5.22
C GLU A 40 12.78 11.24 -4.91
N PRO A 41 11.92 10.73 -5.81
CA PRO A 41 10.50 10.66 -5.55
C PRO A 41 10.25 9.83 -4.29
N GLU A 42 9.57 10.41 -3.30
CA GLU A 42 9.16 9.68 -2.10
C GLU A 42 8.23 8.50 -2.43
N TYR A 43 7.59 8.53 -3.60
CA TYR A 43 6.70 7.50 -4.08
C TYR A 43 6.97 7.12 -5.52
N ASN A 44 6.79 5.84 -5.81
CA ASN A 44 6.90 5.25 -7.14
C ASN A 44 5.54 4.78 -7.67
N ALA A 45 5.45 4.61 -8.99
CA ALA A 45 4.32 3.93 -9.61
C ALA A 45 4.19 2.50 -9.03
N GLY A 46 2.98 2.13 -8.63
CA GLY A 46 2.68 0.82 -8.03
C GLY A 46 2.73 0.80 -6.50
N ASP A 47 3.27 1.84 -5.85
CA ASP A 47 3.31 1.91 -4.39
C ASP A 47 1.91 1.93 -3.81
N TRP A 48 1.75 1.22 -2.69
CA TRP A 48 0.52 1.22 -1.91
C TRP A 48 0.50 2.35 -0.90
N VAL A 49 -0.56 3.14 -0.93
CA VAL A 49 -0.76 4.29 -0.06
C VAL A 49 -2.15 4.26 0.55
N VAL A 50 -2.33 4.98 1.65
CA VAL A 50 -3.64 5.19 2.27
C VAL A 50 -4.14 6.57 1.90
N TRP A 51 -5.35 6.64 1.34
CA TRP A 51 -6.04 7.87 0.97
C TRP A 51 -7.47 7.83 1.50
N HIS A 52 -7.83 8.80 2.37
CA HIS A 52 -9.14 8.83 3.06
C HIS A 52 -9.53 7.51 3.77
N GLY A 53 -8.54 6.76 4.24
CA GLY A 53 -8.76 5.47 4.93
C GLY A 53 -8.75 4.25 3.99
N ASP A 54 -8.76 4.47 2.68
CA ASP A 54 -8.71 3.40 1.68
C ASP A 54 -7.27 3.10 1.27
N VAL A 55 -6.95 1.82 1.10
CA VAL A 55 -5.66 1.35 0.58
C VAL A 55 -5.72 1.32 -0.95
N VAL A 56 -4.91 2.15 -1.60
CA VAL A 56 -4.91 2.39 -3.04
C VAL A 56 -3.50 2.30 -3.61
N LYS A 57 -3.37 2.22 -4.94
CA LYS A 57 -2.06 2.23 -5.60
C LYS A 57 -1.78 3.57 -6.27
N ILE A 58 -0.53 3.99 -6.28
CA ILE A 58 -0.08 5.11 -7.13
C ILE A 58 -0.01 4.63 -8.57
N LYS A 59 -0.73 5.30 -9.45
CA LYS A 59 -0.72 5.03 -10.90
C LYS A 59 0.39 5.84 -11.59
N TYR A 60 0.43 7.13 -11.31
CA TYR A 60 1.49 8.02 -11.77
C TYR A 60 2.08 8.75 -10.57
N PRO A 61 3.37 8.54 -10.27
CA PRO A 61 4.06 9.34 -9.28
C PRO A 61 4.12 10.79 -9.76
N GLN A 62 4.19 11.71 -8.80
CA GLN A 62 4.39 13.15 -8.94
C GLN A 62 4.44 13.68 -10.38
N THR A 63 3.37 14.33 -10.85
CA THR A 63 3.42 15.06 -12.11
C THR A 63 4.21 16.35 -11.90
N THR A 64 5.33 16.52 -12.62
CA THR A 64 6.10 17.77 -12.65
C THR A 64 5.43 18.88 -13.45
N GLU A 65 4.29 18.59 -14.10
CA GLU A 65 3.34 19.58 -14.58
C GLU A 65 2.81 20.36 -13.38
N ARG A 66 3.60 21.37 -12.98
CA ARG A 66 3.26 22.32 -11.95
C ARG A 66 1.91 22.91 -12.33
N LYS A 67 0.89 22.61 -11.54
CA LYS A 67 -0.14 23.63 -11.34
C LYS A 67 0.57 24.84 -10.74
N ASP A 68 0.19 26.04 -11.13
CA ASP A 68 0.81 27.31 -10.71
C ASP A 68 0.73 27.57 -9.19
N ASP A 69 0.23 26.62 -8.40
CA ASP A 69 0.13 26.67 -6.94
C ASP A 69 1.35 26.11 -6.19
N GLY A 70 2.34 25.56 -6.92
CA GLY A 70 3.57 25.02 -6.34
C GLY A 70 3.38 23.73 -5.55
N ARG A 71 2.25 23.02 -5.72
CA ARG A 71 1.94 21.78 -4.98
C ARG A 71 2.29 20.53 -5.79
N CYS A 72 2.56 19.44 -5.07
CA CYS A 72 2.80 18.11 -5.65
C CYS A 72 1.53 17.29 -5.68
N TYR A 73 1.23 16.73 -6.85
CA TYR A 73 0.00 15.99 -7.12
C TYR A 73 0.29 14.56 -7.57
N PHE A 74 -0.53 13.63 -7.09
CA PHE A 74 -0.48 12.21 -7.42
C PHE A 74 -1.73 11.79 -8.19
N THR A 75 -1.57 10.76 -9.02
CA THR A 75 -2.69 9.99 -9.56
C THR A 75 -2.70 8.61 -8.93
N ILE A 76 -3.84 8.23 -8.36
CA ILE A 76 -4.03 6.94 -7.68
C ILE A 76 -5.11 6.13 -8.38
N ILE A 77 -5.07 4.81 -8.19
CA ILE A 77 -6.06 3.85 -8.67
C ILE A 77 -6.59 3.02 -7.49
N ARG A 78 -7.92 2.98 -7.37
CA ARG A 78 -8.62 2.15 -6.38
C ARG A 78 -8.69 0.70 -6.87
N SER A 79 -9.38 -0.14 -6.11
CA SER A 79 -9.56 -1.55 -6.42
C SER A 79 -10.65 -1.85 -7.45
N ASP A 80 -11.55 -0.91 -7.68
CA ASP A 80 -12.59 -0.91 -8.72
C ASP A 80 -12.09 -0.28 -10.03
N ASP A 81 -10.77 -0.16 -10.19
CA ASP A 81 -10.08 0.53 -11.29
C ASP A 81 -10.43 2.02 -11.48
N SER A 82 -11.20 2.62 -10.56
CA SER A 82 -11.46 4.06 -10.59
C SER A 82 -10.16 4.84 -10.33
N THR A 83 -9.92 5.86 -11.15
CA THR A 83 -8.71 6.68 -11.11
C THR A 83 -9.03 8.06 -10.55
N TYR A 84 -8.23 8.50 -9.58
CA TYR A 84 -8.33 9.85 -9.01
C TYR A 84 -7.03 10.60 -9.25
N THR A 85 -7.14 11.83 -9.75
CA THR A 85 -6.01 12.72 -10.06
C THR A 85 -5.98 13.87 -9.07
N ASN A 86 -4.89 14.65 -9.07
CA ASN A 86 -4.74 15.85 -8.26
C ASN A 86 -4.82 15.59 -6.74
N ILE A 87 -4.33 14.43 -6.30
CA ILE A 87 -4.24 14.13 -4.87
C ILE A 87 -3.00 14.81 -4.29
N LEU A 88 -3.20 15.65 -3.28
CA LEU A 88 -2.09 16.32 -2.60
C LEU A 88 -1.24 15.31 -1.83
N ARG A 89 0.08 15.54 -1.83
CA ARG A 89 1.03 14.80 -0.98
C ARG A 89 0.57 14.67 0.46
N SER A 90 0.03 15.73 1.07
CA SER A 90 -0.44 15.74 2.46
C SER A 90 -1.62 14.82 2.75
N ASN A 91 -2.33 14.36 1.71
CA ASN A 91 -3.53 13.53 1.85
C ASN A 91 -3.22 12.03 1.78
N ILE A 92 -1.96 11.66 1.54
CA ILE A 92 -1.53 10.28 1.42
C ILE A 92 -0.37 9.97 2.38
N ARG A 93 -0.32 8.72 2.81
CA ARG A 93 0.82 8.12 3.50
C ARG A 93 1.09 6.73 2.93
N HIS A 94 2.27 6.18 3.15
CA HIS A 94 2.52 4.78 2.84
C HIS A 94 1.55 3.88 3.62
N ALA A 95 1.05 2.86 2.93
CA ALA A 95 0.32 1.78 3.57
C ALA A 95 1.30 0.90 4.36
N THR A 96 0.86 0.42 5.51
CA THR A 96 1.61 -0.57 6.30
C THR A 96 1.57 -1.94 5.61
N PRO A 97 2.53 -2.84 5.89
CA PRO A 97 2.50 -4.20 5.36
C PRO A 97 1.18 -4.94 5.66
N GLU A 98 0.59 -4.71 6.84
CA GLU A 98 -0.67 -5.29 7.26
C GLU A 98 -1.86 -4.78 6.43
N GLU A 99 -1.91 -3.47 6.17
CA GLU A 99 -2.92 -2.83 5.31
C GLU A 99 -2.82 -3.33 3.86
N ILE A 100 -1.61 -3.43 3.33
CA ILE A 100 -1.36 -3.96 1.98
C ILE A 100 -1.86 -5.40 1.87
N LYS A 101 -1.50 -6.23 2.86
CA LYS A 101 -1.90 -7.64 2.87
C LYS A 101 -3.43 -7.80 2.94
N ALA A 102 -4.09 -7.00 3.79
CA ALA A 102 -5.54 -7.01 3.90
C ALA A 102 -6.23 -6.61 2.58
N GLU A 103 -5.74 -5.58 1.90
CA GLU A 103 -6.30 -5.14 0.62
C GLU A 103 -6.01 -6.13 -0.52
N GLN A 104 -4.82 -6.74 -0.55
CA GLN A 104 -4.50 -7.81 -1.49
C GLN A 104 -5.43 -9.01 -1.33
N GLU A 105 -5.64 -9.43 -0.08
CA GLU A 105 -6.59 -10.50 0.26
C GLU A 105 -8.01 -10.12 -0.20
N ARG A 106 -8.48 -8.91 0.14
CA ARG A 106 -9.79 -8.43 -0.31
C ARG A 106 -9.95 -8.48 -1.83
N ARG A 107 -8.90 -8.12 -2.59
CA ARG A 107 -8.90 -8.22 -4.05
C ARG A 107 -8.97 -9.67 -4.55
N GLN A 108 -8.25 -10.59 -3.93
CA GLN A 108 -8.30 -12.02 -4.28
C GLN A 108 -9.68 -12.63 -4.05
N TRP A 109 -10.34 -12.28 -2.93
CA TRP A 109 -11.72 -12.70 -2.68
C TRP A 109 -12.71 -12.06 -3.67
N ALA A 110 -12.53 -10.79 -4.01
CA ALA A 110 -13.39 -10.11 -4.99
C ALA A 110 -13.27 -10.70 -6.41
N GLU A 111 -12.09 -11.17 -6.81
CA GLU A 111 -11.85 -11.83 -8.12
C GLU A 111 -12.71 -13.09 -8.30
N ILE A 112 -12.99 -13.81 -7.21
CA ILE A 112 -13.87 -14.98 -7.19
C ILE A 112 -15.33 -14.63 -6.83
N GLY A 113 -15.66 -13.33 -6.76
CA GLY A 113 -17.00 -12.83 -6.47
C GLY A 113 -17.47 -13.10 -5.04
N ARG A 114 -16.56 -13.00 -4.06
CA ARG A 114 -16.83 -13.29 -2.65
C ARG A 114 -16.22 -12.23 -1.72
N GLU A 115 -16.74 -12.14 -0.50
CA GLU A 115 -16.16 -11.32 0.57
C GLU A 115 -15.07 -12.09 1.36
N PRO A 116 -14.08 -11.42 1.98
CA PRO A 116 -13.08 -12.07 2.82
C PRO A 116 -13.70 -12.97 3.91
N GLY A 117 -13.34 -14.25 3.88
CA GLY A 117 -13.87 -15.25 4.82
C GLY A 117 -15.26 -15.79 4.48
N GLU A 118 -15.79 -15.49 3.29
CA GLU A 118 -17.02 -16.09 2.74
C GLU A 118 -16.76 -17.50 2.18
N PHE A 119 -16.42 -18.43 3.09
CA PHE A 119 -16.31 -19.85 2.76
C PHE A 119 -17.69 -20.44 2.43
N ARG A 120 -17.72 -21.34 1.45
CA ARG A 120 -18.87 -22.13 0.99
C ARG A 120 -18.58 -23.62 1.13
N ASP A 121 -19.63 -24.42 1.11
CA ASP A 121 -19.47 -25.87 1.10
C ASP A 121 -18.78 -26.29 -0.19
N GLY A 122 -17.87 -27.25 -0.10
CA GLY A 122 -17.07 -27.69 -1.23
C GLY A 122 -15.71 -27.02 -1.38
N ASP A 123 -15.50 -25.85 -0.78
CA ASP A 123 -14.22 -25.17 -0.82
C ASP A 123 -13.11 -26.02 -0.19
N VAL A 124 -11.86 -25.80 -0.60
CA VAL A 124 -10.70 -26.50 -0.05
C VAL A 124 -9.80 -25.50 0.65
N VAL A 125 -9.47 -25.76 1.92
CA VAL A 125 -8.59 -24.91 2.71
C VAL A 125 -7.26 -25.61 2.97
N LEU A 126 -6.18 -24.84 2.89
CA LEU A 126 -4.84 -25.24 3.28
C LEU A 126 -4.59 -24.78 4.71
N THR A 127 -4.37 -25.71 5.63
CA THR A 127 -4.00 -25.39 7.01
C THR A 127 -2.58 -25.83 7.31
N ALA A 128 -1.83 -24.99 8.03
CA ALA A 128 -0.55 -25.40 8.61
C ALA A 128 -0.79 -26.07 9.97
N PHE A 129 -0.16 -27.22 10.20
CA PHE A 129 -0.01 -27.79 11.54
C PHE A 129 1.39 -27.48 12.06
N ASP A 130 1.49 -27.04 13.31
CA ASP A 130 2.75 -26.75 14.00
C ASP A 130 3.38 -28.00 14.65
N SER A 131 2.97 -29.23 14.29
CA SER A 131 3.53 -30.44 14.88
C SER A 131 4.92 -30.76 14.31
N ILE A 132 5.92 -30.09 14.87
CA ILE A 132 7.37 -30.35 15.11
C ILE A 132 8.18 -31.29 14.18
N SER A 133 7.64 -32.28 13.46
CA SER A 133 8.46 -33.14 12.59
C SER A 133 8.25 -32.93 11.09
N ASP A 134 7.07 -32.50 10.63
CA ASP A 134 6.80 -32.44 9.19
C ASP A 134 5.88 -31.26 8.86
N GLN A 135 6.36 -30.32 8.05
CA GLN A 135 5.55 -29.26 7.43
C GLN A 135 4.60 -29.87 6.38
N VAL A 136 3.67 -30.73 6.80
CA VAL A 136 2.63 -31.25 5.90
C VAL A 136 1.48 -30.25 5.91
N ASN A 137 1.30 -29.56 4.78
CA ASN A 137 0.08 -28.80 4.54
C ASN A 137 -1.09 -29.80 4.47
N LEU A 138 -2.03 -29.71 5.41
CA LEU A 138 -3.25 -30.50 5.31
C LEU A 138 -4.20 -29.80 4.34
N ILE A 139 -4.54 -30.51 3.26
CA ILE A 139 -5.60 -30.13 2.34
C ILE A 139 -6.89 -30.72 2.88
N LYS A 140 -7.86 -29.87 3.26
CA LYS A 140 -9.16 -30.35 3.73
C LYS A 140 -10.31 -29.66 3.00
N LYS A 141 -11.34 -30.45 2.68
CA LYS A 141 -12.61 -29.93 2.18
C LYS A 141 -13.34 -29.24 3.33
N CYS A 142 -13.84 -28.05 3.06
CA CYS A 142 -14.57 -27.22 3.99
C CYS A 142 -16.01 -27.73 4.12
N THR A 143 -16.22 -28.71 5.00
CA THR A 143 -17.55 -29.27 5.29
C THR A 143 -18.22 -28.59 6.48
N ASN A 144 -17.47 -27.86 7.31
CA ASN A 144 -17.98 -27.09 8.44
C ASN A 144 -17.53 -25.63 8.34
N LEU A 145 -18.43 -24.78 7.85
CA LEU A 145 -18.18 -23.36 7.59
C LEU A 145 -17.85 -22.57 8.87
N LEU A 146 -18.39 -22.99 10.03
CA LEU A 146 -18.14 -22.31 11.29
C LEU A 146 -16.67 -22.50 11.72
N ILE A 147 -16.16 -23.72 11.59
CA ILE A 147 -14.76 -24.06 11.88
C ILE A 147 -13.84 -23.31 10.93
N ALA A 148 -14.12 -23.32 9.62
CA ALA A 148 -13.29 -22.62 8.63
C ALA A 148 -13.21 -21.12 8.91
N LYS A 149 -14.34 -20.47 9.24
CA LYS A 149 -14.36 -19.05 9.63
C LYS A 149 -13.57 -18.77 10.90
N GLN A 150 -13.61 -19.67 11.88
CA GLN A 150 -12.84 -19.53 13.11
C GLN A 150 -11.33 -19.70 12.85
N GLU A 151 -10.93 -20.72 12.08
CA GLU A 151 -9.54 -20.97 11.72
C GLU A 151 -8.94 -19.87 10.86
N TYR A 152 -9.74 -19.30 9.95
CA TYR A 152 -9.39 -18.12 9.17
C TYR A 152 -9.06 -16.92 10.08
N LYS A 153 -9.96 -16.61 11.03
CA LYS A 153 -9.75 -15.52 12.01
C LYS A 153 -8.50 -15.76 12.88
N SER A 154 -8.22 -17.02 13.19
CA SER A 154 -7.02 -17.43 13.94
C SER A 154 -5.75 -17.53 13.10
N LYS A 155 -5.80 -17.19 11.79
CA LYS A 155 -4.66 -17.26 10.84
C LYS A 155 -4.02 -18.65 10.70
N ILE A 156 -4.82 -19.70 10.97
CA ILE A 156 -4.44 -21.11 10.81
C ILE A 156 -4.49 -21.51 9.33
N ILE A 157 -5.49 -21.00 8.61
CA ILE A 157 -5.61 -21.19 7.16
C ILE A 157 -4.51 -20.37 6.46
N LYS A 158 -3.72 -21.03 5.62
CA LYS A 158 -2.62 -20.45 4.83
C LYS A 158 -2.98 -20.26 3.36
N GLY A 159 -4.00 -20.96 2.89
CA GLY A 159 -4.46 -20.86 1.50
C GLY A 159 -5.84 -21.45 1.32
N PHE A 160 -6.42 -21.19 0.16
CA PHE A 160 -7.81 -21.43 -0.14
C PHE A 160 -7.98 -21.68 -1.63
N TYR A 161 -8.79 -22.68 -1.98
CA TYR A 161 -9.23 -22.94 -3.34
C TYR A 161 -10.76 -23.00 -3.34
N PRO A 162 -11.42 -22.11 -4.09
CA PRO A 162 -12.88 -22.09 -4.14
C PRO A 162 -13.41 -23.31 -4.91
N ALA A 163 -14.56 -23.83 -4.48
CA ALA A 163 -15.19 -25.00 -5.11
C ALA A 163 -15.38 -24.82 -6.63
N GLU A 164 -15.63 -23.59 -7.08
CA GLU A 164 -15.86 -23.23 -8.48
C GLU A 164 -14.58 -23.28 -9.34
N SER A 165 -13.39 -23.40 -8.75
CA SER A 165 -12.13 -23.57 -9.48
C SER A 165 -11.81 -25.02 -9.86
N PHE A 166 -12.59 -26.00 -9.37
CA PHE A 166 -12.38 -27.40 -9.68
C PHE A 166 -13.13 -27.80 -10.96
N ILE A 167 -12.45 -28.54 -11.84
CA ILE A 167 -13.09 -29.13 -13.02
C ILE A 167 -13.75 -30.43 -12.59
N GLU A 168 -15.06 -30.54 -12.81
CA GLU A 168 -15.76 -31.81 -12.69
C GLU A 168 -15.48 -32.65 -13.94
N PHE A 169 -14.80 -33.79 -13.76
CA PHE A 169 -14.76 -34.80 -14.81
C PHE A 169 -16.12 -35.49 -14.79
N GLY A 170 -16.93 -35.24 -15.82
CA GLY A 170 -18.13 -36.04 -16.08
C GLY A 170 -17.68 -37.50 -16.15
N GLY A 171 -18.04 -38.28 -15.14
CA GLY A 171 -17.74 -39.71 -15.11
C GLY A 171 -18.18 -40.31 -16.45
N ALA A 172 -17.36 -41.19 -17.02
CA ALA A 172 -17.86 -42.05 -18.07
C ALA A 172 -18.99 -42.85 -17.43
N ASP A 173 -20.24 -42.49 -17.74
CA ASP A 173 -21.40 -43.29 -17.40
C ASP A 173 -21.15 -44.69 -18.00
N GLU A 174 -20.94 -45.70 -17.14
CA GLU A 174 -20.88 -47.12 -17.51
C GLU A 174 -22.27 -47.66 -17.83
#